data_AF-A0A8D0BXG2-F1
#
_entry.id   AF-A0A8D0BXG2-F1
#
_cell.length_a   1.000
_cell.length_b   1.000
_cell.length_c   1.000
_cell.angle_alpha   90.00
_cell.angle_beta   90.00
_cell.angle_gamma   90.00
#
_symmetry.space_group_name_H-M   'P 1'
#
loop_
_entity.id
_entity.type
_entity.pdbx_description
1 polymer ?
#
loop_
_entity_poly.entity_id
_entity_poly.type
_entity_poly.pdbx_seq_one_letter_code
_entity_poly.pdbx_strand_id
1 'polypeptide(L)'
;IHVAFLQTLESCFQEQLRLQAQVRLLEHSIKQQQAKIVQLLMERDAQVRQRRGENSVINLGEGREYKDCAEIYKTGHTENGFYKIKPLRSPNAFLAYCDMSEGGGWTSLGEGNIRT
;
A
#
# COMPACT_ATOMS: atom_id res chain seq x y z
N ILE A 1 58.16 21.78 -24.97
CA ILE A 1 57.75 20.57 -24.20
C ILE A 1 57.09 20.97 -22.87
N HIS A 2 57.72 21.80 -22.04
CA HIS A 2 57.17 22.19 -20.71
C HIS A 2 55.86 23.00 -20.74
N VAL A 3 55.71 23.93 -21.70
CA VAL A 3 54.50 24.78 -21.83
C VAL A 3 53.27 23.97 -22.25
N ALA A 4 53.45 23.03 -23.19
CA ALA A 4 52.39 22.14 -23.64
C ALA A 4 51.90 21.21 -22.51
N PHE A 5 52.81 20.73 -21.66
CA PHE A 5 52.49 19.91 -20.49
C PHE A 5 51.66 20.66 -19.45
N LEU A 6 51.98 21.94 -19.19
CA LEU A 6 51.21 22.79 -18.27
C LEU A 6 49.80 23.09 -18.82
N GLN A 7 49.66 23.31 -20.12
CA GLN A 7 48.35 23.51 -20.77
C GLN A 7 47.46 22.26 -20.69
N THR A 8 48.03 21.06 -20.84
CA THR A 8 47.28 19.80 -20.73
C THR A 8 46.83 19.47 -19.30
N LEU A 9 47.60 19.87 -18.30
CA LEU A 9 47.24 19.72 -16.89
C LEU A 9 46.06 20.62 -16.51
N GLU A 10 46.07 21.88 -16.99
CA GLU A 10 44.97 22.82 -16.78
C GLU A 10 43.68 22.33 -17.45
N SER A 11 43.76 21.82 -18.69
CA SER A 11 42.58 21.29 -19.38
C SER A 11 42.00 20.05 -18.69
N CYS A 12 42.86 19.15 -18.18
CA CYS A 12 42.43 17.98 -17.40
C CYS A 12 41.70 18.40 -16.11
N PHE A 13 42.21 19.42 -15.39
CA PHE A 13 41.58 19.93 -14.18
C PHE A 13 40.20 20.55 -14.46
N GLN A 14 40.08 21.32 -15.55
CA GLN A 14 38.79 21.88 -15.99
C GLN A 14 37.78 20.78 -16.35
N GLU A 15 38.22 19.73 -17.05
CA GLU A 15 37.37 18.58 -17.37
C GLU A 15 36.92 17.85 -16.10
N GLN A 16 37.80 17.67 -15.13
CA GLN A 16 37.45 17.03 -13.85
C GLN A 16 36.38 17.84 -13.10
N LEU A 17 36.51 19.17 -13.02
CA LEU A 17 35.50 20.02 -12.40
C LEU A 17 34.15 19.94 -13.12
N ARG A 18 34.17 19.96 -14.45
CA ARG A 18 32.96 19.81 -15.28
C ARG A 18 32.29 18.45 -15.04
N LEU A 19 33.05 17.36 -15.06
CA LEU A 19 32.53 16.01 -14.84
C LEU A 19 31.99 15.86 -13.41
N GLN A 20 32.67 16.39 -12.40
CA GLN A 20 32.17 16.39 -11.02
C GLN A 20 30.86 17.17 -10.89
N ALA A 21 30.72 18.31 -11.55
CA ALA A 21 29.45 19.05 -11.58
C ALA A 21 28.34 18.23 -12.25
N GLN A 22 28.64 17.57 -13.38
CA GLN A 22 27.69 16.72 -14.08
C GLN A 22 27.26 15.50 -13.24
N VAL A 23 28.19 14.85 -12.55
CA VAL A 23 27.89 13.74 -11.63
C VAL A 23 26.97 14.22 -10.51
N ARG A 24 27.26 15.37 -9.86
CA ARG A 24 26.40 15.93 -8.81
C ARG A 24 24.98 16.21 -9.31
N LEU A 25 24.84 16.72 -10.53
CA LEU A 25 23.54 16.96 -11.15
C LEU A 25 22.78 15.66 -11.42
N LEU A 26 23.47 14.64 -11.94
CA LEU A 26 22.89 13.32 -12.19
C LEU A 26 22.47 12.64 -10.88
N GLU A 27 23.31 12.68 -9.85
CA GLU A 27 22.99 12.15 -8.52
C GLU A 27 21.74 12.81 -7.94
N HIS A 28 21.62 14.14 -8.07
CA HIS A 28 20.42 14.85 -7.65
C HIS A 28 19.18 14.40 -8.44
N SER A 29 19.30 14.30 -9.77
CA SER A 29 18.21 13.82 -10.62
C SER A 29 17.78 12.39 -10.26
N ILE A 30 18.73 11.50 -10.00
CA ILE A 30 18.47 10.12 -9.58
C ILE A 30 17.75 10.10 -8.24
N LYS A 31 18.20 10.89 -7.26
CA LYS A 31 17.52 10.99 -5.95
C LYS A 31 16.08 11.48 -6.10
N GLN A 32 15.85 12.47 -6.97
CA GLN A 32 14.49 12.95 -7.26
C GLN A 32 13.63 11.87 -7.93
N GLN A 33 14.17 11.14 -8.89
CA GLN A 33 13.48 10.02 -9.53
C GLN A 33 13.16 8.91 -8.53
N GLN A 34 14.10 8.57 -7.64
CA GLN A 34 13.90 7.59 -6.56
C GLN A 34 12.77 8.02 -5.62
N ALA A 35 12.73 9.29 -5.21
CA ALA A 35 11.64 9.80 -4.37
C ALA A 35 10.27 9.67 -5.06
N LYS A 36 10.20 9.95 -6.36
CA LYS A 36 8.97 9.78 -7.15
C LYS A 36 8.54 8.30 -7.25
N ILE A 37 9.50 7.39 -7.43
CA ILE A 37 9.22 5.95 -7.43
C ILE A 37 8.65 5.52 -6.06
N VAL A 38 9.28 5.95 -4.96
CA VAL A 38 8.78 5.64 -3.60
C VAL A 38 7.37 6.19 -3.40
N GLN A 39 7.10 7.42 -3.82
CA GLN A 39 5.77 8.02 -3.73
C GLN A 39 4.72 7.20 -4.50
N LEU A 40 5.02 6.80 -5.74
CA LEU A 40 4.12 5.97 -6.54
C LEU A 40 3.89 4.59 -5.92
N LEU A 41 4.91 3.99 -5.31
CA LEU A 41 4.77 2.72 -4.59
C LEU A 41 3.85 2.87 -3.37
N MET A 42 4.00 3.93 -2.59
CA MET A 42 3.12 4.21 -1.44
C MET A 42 1.66 4.39 -1.87
N GLU A 43 1.42 5.15 -2.94
CA GLU A 43 0.08 5.34 -3.49
C GLU A 43 -0.52 4.03 -4.01
N ARG A 44 0.27 3.24 -4.76
CA ARG A 44 -0.14 1.92 -5.23
C ARG A 44 -0.46 0.98 -4.08
N ASP A 45 0.30 0.98 -2.99
CA ASP A 45 0.03 0.13 -1.83
C ASP A 45 -1.25 0.53 -1.10
N ALA A 46 -1.54 1.84 -1.00
CA ALA A 46 -2.83 2.32 -0.49
C ALA A 46 -4.00 1.87 -1.39
N GLN A 47 -3.85 2.00 -2.71
CA GLN A 47 -4.87 1.54 -3.67
C GLN A 47 -5.05 0.02 -3.64
N VAL A 48 -3.97 -0.77 -3.51
CA VAL A 48 -4.06 -2.23 -3.40
C VAL A 48 -4.75 -2.64 -2.10
N ARG A 49 -4.49 -1.95 -0.97
CA ARG A 49 -5.23 -2.20 0.28
C ARG A 49 -6.73 -1.96 0.09
N GLN A 50 -7.12 -0.90 -0.61
CA GLN A 50 -8.53 -0.60 -0.89
C GLN A 50 -9.16 -1.60 -1.87
N ARG A 51 -8.52 -1.85 -3.02
CA ARG A 51 -9.01 -2.80 -4.04
C ARG A 51 -9.07 -4.25 -3.55
N ARG A 52 -8.16 -4.65 -2.64
CA ARG A 52 -8.24 -5.96 -2.00
C ARG A 52 -9.52 -6.07 -1.19
N GLY A 53 -9.93 -5.03 -0.46
CA GLY A 53 -11.19 -5.00 0.28
C GLY A 53 -12.42 -5.14 -0.62
N GLU A 54 -12.46 -4.44 -1.77
CA GLU A 54 -13.59 -4.46 -2.70
C GLU A 54 -13.69 -5.75 -3.54
N ASN A 55 -12.56 -6.28 -4.05
CA ASN A 55 -12.56 -7.50 -4.87
C ASN A 55 -12.71 -8.80 -4.06
N SER A 56 -12.64 -8.74 -2.73
CA SER A 56 -12.81 -9.89 -1.84
C SER A 56 -14.11 -9.87 -1.03
N VAL A 57 -15.07 -9.01 -1.43
CA VAL A 57 -16.40 -8.99 -0.81
C VAL A 57 -17.17 -10.23 -1.22
N ILE A 58 -17.48 -11.09 -0.25
CA ILE A 58 -18.32 -12.27 -0.45
C ILE A 58 -19.78 -11.83 -0.42
N ASN A 59 -20.47 -11.97 -1.56
CA ASN A 59 -21.89 -11.61 -1.69
C ASN A 59 -22.77 -12.77 -1.23
N LEU A 60 -23.45 -12.60 -0.09
CA LEU A 60 -24.27 -13.63 0.56
C LEU A 60 -25.72 -13.74 0.02
N GLY A 61 -25.98 -13.16 -1.15
CA GLY A 61 -27.32 -13.09 -1.74
C GLY A 61 -28.20 -11.98 -1.12
N GLU A 62 -28.96 -11.30 -1.97
CA GLU A 62 -29.84 -10.19 -1.59
C GLU A 62 -31.05 -10.70 -0.81
N GLY A 63 -31.10 -10.43 0.50
CA GLY A 63 -32.32 -10.67 1.28
C GLY A 63 -32.15 -10.73 2.79
N ARG A 64 -30.94 -11.04 3.28
CA ARG A 64 -30.66 -11.12 4.73
C ARG A 64 -29.54 -10.17 5.14
N GLU A 65 -29.84 -9.30 6.10
CA GLU A 65 -28.84 -8.45 6.75
C GLU A 65 -28.23 -9.23 7.92
N TYR A 66 -26.91 -9.42 7.90
CA TYR A 66 -26.18 -10.07 8.99
C TYR A 66 -25.62 -9.01 9.93
N LYS A 67 -25.82 -9.19 11.23
CA LYS A 67 -25.39 -8.19 12.22
C LYS A 67 -23.89 -8.26 12.54
N ASP A 68 -23.30 -9.44 12.42
CA ASP A 68 -21.92 -9.76 12.75
C ASP A 68 -21.41 -10.99 11.98
N CYS A 69 -20.10 -11.23 12.03
CA CYS A 69 -19.44 -12.38 11.40
C CYS A 69 -19.92 -13.73 11.96
N ALA A 70 -20.36 -13.77 13.22
CA ALA A 70 -20.81 -15.01 13.86
C ALA A 70 -22.17 -15.46 13.31
N GLU A 71 -23.06 -14.52 12.97
CA GLU A 71 -24.32 -14.84 12.29
C GLU A 71 -24.08 -15.40 10.89
N ILE A 72 -23.11 -14.84 10.16
CA ILE A 72 -22.68 -15.34 8.85
C ILE A 72 -22.15 -16.77 8.99
N TYR A 73 -21.27 -17.02 9.97
CA TYR A 73 -20.72 -18.35 10.24
C TYR A 73 -21.81 -19.40 10.52
N LYS A 74 -22.81 -19.04 11.33
CA LYS A 74 -23.95 -19.92 11.65
C LYS A 74 -24.80 -20.30 10.44
N THR A 75 -24.75 -19.52 9.36
CA THR A 75 -25.42 -19.86 8.09
C THR A 75 -24.61 -20.78 7.18
N GLY A 76 -23.41 -21.21 7.60
CA GLY A 76 -22.56 -22.14 6.86
C GLY A 76 -21.44 -21.46 6.04
N HIS A 77 -21.35 -20.13 6.07
CA HIS A 77 -20.29 -19.39 5.41
C HIS A 77 -19.04 -19.34 6.30
N THR A 78 -18.08 -20.21 5.99
CA THR A 78 -16.88 -20.45 6.81
C THR A 78 -15.60 -19.93 6.16
N GLU A 79 -15.71 -19.20 5.06
CA GLU A 79 -14.56 -18.64 4.34
C GLU A 79 -14.09 -17.32 4.98
N ASN A 80 -12.78 -17.15 5.13
CA ASN A 80 -12.21 -15.88 5.59
C ASN A 80 -12.32 -14.84 4.47
N GLY A 81 -12.84 -13.64 4.78
CA GLY A 81 -13.04 -12.62 3.75
C GLY A 81 -13.73 -11.37 4.25
N PHE A 82 -13.93 -10.42 3.34
CA PHE A 82 -14.74 -9.23 3.64
C PHE A 82 -16.21 -9.54 3.42
N TYR A 83 -17.02 -9.26 4.43
CA TYR A 83 -18.46 -9.42 4.38
C TYR A 83 -19.15 -8.10 4.68
N LYS A 84 -20.33 -7.90 4.08
CA LYS A 84 -21.19 -6.76 4.37
C LYS A 84 -22.03 -7.09 5.60
N ILE A 85 -21.81 -6.35 6.70
CA ILE A 85 -22.57 -6.50 7.94
C ILE A 85 -23.32 -5.21 8.28
N LYS A 86 -24.46 -5.34 8.95
CA LYS A 86 -25.28 -4.23 9.44
C LYS A 86 -25.68 -4.48 10.88
N PRO A 87 -24.88 -3.99 11.85
CA PRO A 87 -25.23 -4.10 13.26
C PRO A 87 -26.55 -3.40 13.57
N LEU A 88 -27.32 -3.93 14.53
CA LEU A 88 -28.65 -3.42 14.87
C LEU A 88 -28.69 -1.92 15.24
N ARG A 89 -27.61 -1.42 15.85
CA ARG A 89 -27.47 -0.01 16.26
C ARG A 89 -26.84 0.89 15.18
N SER A 90 -26.48 0.34 14.03
CA SER A 90 -25.93 1.10 12.91
C SER A 90 -27.01 1.29 11.85
N PRO A 91 -27.28 2.54 11.40
CA PRO A 91 -28.23 2.78 10.32
C PRO A 91 -27.72 2.23 8.98
N ASN A 92 -26.40 2.13 8.82
CA ASN A 92 -25.75 1.74 7.57
C ASN A 92 -24.98 0.43 7.72
N ALA A 93 -25.00 -0.36 6.65
CA ALA A 93 -24.13 -1.52 6.51
C ALA A 93 -22.70 -1.08 6.14
N PHE A 94 -21.70 -1.83 6.59
CA PHE A 94 -20.29 -1.61 6.24
C PHE A 94 -19.59 -2.95 5.96
N LEU A 95 -18.42 -2.86 5.32
CA LEU A 95 -17.57 -4.03 5.05
C LEU A 95 -16.68 -4.31 6.26
N ALA A 96 -16.70 -5.55 6.73
CA ALA A 96 -15.86 -6.04 7.81
C ALA A 96 -15.10 -7.28 7.34
N TYR A 97 -13.83 -7.40 7.72
CA TYR A 97 -13.08 -8.64 7.53
C TYR A 97 -13.48 -9.62 8.64
N CYS A 98 -14.03 -10.77 8.24
CA CYS A 98 -14.37 -11.85 9.14
C CYS A 98 -13.33 -12.96 9.05
N ASP A 99 -12.68 -13.24 10.17
CA ASP A 99 -11.89 -14.46 10.33
C ASP A 99 -12.80 -15.57 10.89
N MET A 100 -13.04 -16.57 10.06
CA MET A 100 -13.92 -17.71 10.30
C MET A 100 -13.18 -18.94 10.85
N SER A 101 -11.85 -18.87 11.00
CA SER A 101 -10.99 -20.01 11.38
C SER A 101 -11.31 -20.60 12.76
N GLU A 102 -11.95 -19.83 13.67
CA GLU A 102 -12.32 -20.24 15.03
C GLU A 102 -13.82 -20.06 15.34
N GLY A 103 -14.72 -20.26 14.36
CA GLY A 103 -16.16 -20.14 14.60
C GLY A 103 -16.75 -18.75 14.32
N GLY A 104 -16.02 -17.89 13.61
CA GLY A 104 -16.54 -16.61 13.07
C GLY A 104 -16.65 -15.44 14.04
N GLY A 105 -15.95 -15.48 15.18
CA GLY A 105 -16.06 -14.50 16.27
C GLY A 105 -15.10 -13.30 16.23
N TRP A 106 -14.30 -13.12 15.16
CA TRP A 106 -13.26 -12.10 15.11
C TRP A 106 -13.51 -11.07 14.00
N THR A 107 -13.74 -9.81 14.39
CA THR A 107 -13.73 -8.66 13.48
C THR A 107 -12.41 -7.91 13.66
N SER A 108 -11.51 -7.97 12.67
CA SER A 108 -10.28 -7.17 12.69
C SER A 108 -10.53 -5.81 12.04
N LEU A 109 -10.67 -4.75 12.84
CA LEU A 109 -10.59 -3.37 12.37
C LEU A 109 -9.11 -2.95 12.43
N GLY A 110 -8.67 -2.17 11.44
CA GLY A 110 -7.27 -2.00 11.06
C GLY A 110 -6.24 -1.58 12.12
N GLU A 111 -6.62 -1.27 13.36
CA GLU A 111 -5.70 -1.01 14.48
C GLU A 111 -6.28 -1.48 15.84
N GLY A 112 -6.84 -2.69 15.91
CA GLY A 112 -7.23 -3.31 17.18
C GLY A 112 -8.18 -4.50 17.02
N ASN A 113 -7.96 -5.52 17.84
CA ASN A 113 -8.83 -6.69 17.90
C ASN A 113 -9.92 -6.46 18.96
N ILE A 114 -11.19 -6.41 18.56
CA ILE A 114 -12.32 -6.36 19.48
C ILE A 114 -12.94 -7.76 19.52
N ARG A 115 -12.92 -8.40 20.70
CA ARG A 115 -13.77 -9.57 20.98
C ARG A 115 -15.21 -9.06 21.18
N THR A 116 -16.16 -9.63 20.44
CA THR A 116 -17.60 -9.55 20.78
C THR A 116 -18.01 -10.70 21.66
#